data_AF-A0A2G6UJE1-F1
#
_entry.id   AF-A0A2G6UJE1-F1
#
_cell.length_a   1.000
_cell.length_b   1.000
_cell.length_c   1.000
_cell.angle_alpha   90.00
_cell.angle_beta   90.00
_cell.angle_gamma   90.00
#
_symmetry.space_group_name_H-M   'P 1'
#
loop_
_entity.id
_entity.type
_entity.pdbx_description
1 polymer ?
#
loop_
_entity_poly.entity_id
_entity_poly.type
_entity_poly.pdbx_seq_one_letter_code
_entity_poly.pdbx_strand_id
1 'polypeptide(L)'
;MTKSPSTLGIILFIATMIVFFVAYYFLSGINYFDISLKINAFVLPILYAGGAFWSVKSFWNKNRVVSFKDAFSRAFIPMFIGGILSIFSIYSFLNFVDTDAKKLLNYQYIQRQKTELDTEYQSARKIMKHQKDIDELDKKYQERLPSFSPEAIKGKDMLTASHFSGYFAAILIFYVVLSVFFGAFFRTRTIYQETENQE
;
A
#
# COMPACT_ATOMS: atom_id res chain seq x y z
N MET A 1 -1.78 -9.84 -29.31
CA MET A 1 -2.88 -10.26 -28.41
C MET A 1 -2.98 -9.33 -27.20
N THR A 2 -4.18 -9.00 -26.72
CA THR A 2 -4.37 -8.27 -25.44
C THR A 2 -4.18 -9.26 -24.32
N LYS A 3 -3.20 -9.05 -23.43
CA LYS A 3 -3.04 -9.95 -22.27
C LYS A 3 -4.33 -9.93 -21.44
N SER A 4 -4.72 -11.09 -20.90
CA SER A 4 -5.87 -11.14 -20.01
C SER A 4 -5.60 -10.28 -18.76
N PRO A 5 -6.63 -9.70 -18.12
CA PRO A 5 -6.42 -8.91 -16.90
C PRO A 5 -5.75 -9.76 -15.81
N SER A 6 -6.11 -11.04 -15.73
CA SER A 6 -5.50 -11.99 -14.79
C SER A 6 -4.03 -12.23 -15.07
N THR A 7 -3.63 -12.34 -16.35
CA THR A 7 -2.20 -12.46 -16.72
C THR A 7 -1.41 -11.24 -16.29
N LEU A 8 -1.96 -10.02 -16.45
CA LEU A 8 -1.32 -8.81 -15.95
C LEU A 8 -1.27 -8.78 -14.42
N GLY A 9 -2.27 -9.33 -13.74
CA GLY A 9 -2.24 -9.51 -12.29
C GLY A 9 -1.12 -10.43 -11.82
N ILE A 10 -0.88 -11.54 -12.52
CA ILE A 10 0.26 -12.44 -12.23
C ILE A 10 1.60 -11.73 -12.48
N ILE A 11 1.70 -10.92 -13.54
CA ILE A 11 2.91 -10.12 -13.79
C ILE A 11 3.12 -9.09 -12.67
N LEU A 12 2.07 -8.40 -12.23
CA LEU A 12 2.12 -7.47 -11.10
C LEU A 12 2.55 -8.17 -9.81
N PHE A 13 2.04 -9.37 -9.56
CA PHE A 13 2.48 -10.21 -8.44
C PHE A 13 3.98 -10.48 -8.50
N ILE A 14 4.47 -11.01 -9.64
CA ILE A 14 5.91 -11.31 -9.80
C ILE A 14 6.76 -10.04 -9.63
N ALA A 15 6.35 -8.93 -10.23
CA ALA A 15 7.06 -7.66 -10.09
C ALA A 15 7.08 -7.17 -8.64
N THR A 16 5.97 -7.31 -7.91
CA THR A 16 5.89 -6.95 -6.49
C THR A 16 6.79 -7.85 -5.65
N MET A 17 6.83 -9.15 -5.92
CA MET A 17 7.72 -10.08 -5.23
C MET A 17 9.19 -9.78 -5.51
N ILE A 18 9.54 -9.39 -6.73
CA ILE A 18 10.91 -8.94 -7.05
C ILE A 18 11.25 -7.70 -6.22
N VAL A 19 10.38 -6.69 -6.18
CA VAL A 19 10.59 -5.49 -5.36
C VAL A 19 10.75 -5.85 -3.88
N PHE A 20 9.90 -6.73 -3.37
CA PHE A 20 9.99 -7.23 -2.01
C PHE A 20 11.32 -7.92 -1.74
N PHE A 21 11.74 -8.88 -2.57
CA PHE A 21 12.99 -9.60 -2.38
C PHE A 21 14.22 -8.73 -2.58
N VAL A 22 14.19 -7.75 -3.49
CA VAL A 22 15.27 -6.78 -3.62
C VAL A 22 15.41 -5.96 -2.33
N ALA A 23 14.29 -5.46 -1.80
CA ALA A 23 14.31 -4.73 -0.54
C ALA A 23 14.76 -5.62 0.62
N TYR A 24 14.30 -6.87 0.65
CA TYR A 24 14.64 -7.83 1.67
C TYR A 24 16.11 -8.28 1.61
N TYR A 25 16.72 -8.52 0.45
CA TYR A 25 18.10 -9.02 0.39
C TYR A 25 19.15 -7.90 0.39
N PHE A 26 18.86 -6.76 -0.24
CA PHE A 26 19.85 -5.70 -0.44
C PHE A 26 19.64 -4.50 0.48
N LEU A 27 18.41 -4.32 0.99
CA LEU A 27 18.03 -3.16 1.79
C LEU A 27 17.56 -3.53 3.20
N SER A 28 17.59 -4.82 3.57
CA SER A 28 17.38 -5.25 4.96
C SER A 28 18.60 -4.85 5.78
N GLY A 29 18.40 -3.93 6.69
CA GLY A 29 19.42 -3.42 7.59
C GLY A 29 18.77 -2.51 8.61
N ILE A 30 19.50 -1.51 9.09
CA ILE A 30 19.07 -0.60 10.17
C ILE A 30 17.78 0.16 9.81
N ASN A 31 17.55 0.43 8.52
CA ASN A 31 16.40 1.21 8.03
C ASN A 31 15.34 0.37 7.31
N TYR A 32 15.29 -0.95 7.55
CA TYR A 32 14.45 -1.86 6.77
C TYR A 32 12.96 -1.49 6.80
N PHE A 33 12.43 -1.12 7.98
CA PHE A 33 11.05 -0.68 8.15
C PHE A 33 10.75 0.62 7.38
N ASP A 34 11.62 1.63 7.46
CA ASP A 34 11.46 2.91 6.76
C ASP A 34 11.53 2.75 5.24
N ILE A 35 12.47 1.94 4.76
CA ILE A 35 12.60 1.60 3.34
C ILE A 35 11.34 0.87 2.85
N SER A 36 10.85 -0.10 3.62
CA SER A 36 9.63 -0.83 3.30
C SER A 36 8.42 0.11 3.21
N LEU A 37 8.29 1.07 4.13
CA LEU A 37 7.23 2.09 4.05
C LEU A 37 7.35 2.96 2.80
N LYS A 38 8.54 3.43 2.45
CA LYS A 38 8.77 4.23 1.23
C LYS A 38 8.45 3.47 -0.04
N ILE A 39 8.82 2.19 -0.11
CA ILE A 39 8.46 1.32 -1.24
C ILE A 39 6.94 1.19 -1.37
N ASN A 40 6.24 0.95 -0.26
CA ASN A 40 4.78 0.84 -0.26
C ASN A 40 4.08 2.18 -0.58
N ALA A 41 4.69 3.32 -0.22
CA ALA A 41 4.11 4.65 -0.45
C ALA A 41 4.36 5.20 -1.87
N PHE A 42 5.48 4.85 -2.50
CA PHE A 42 5.90 5.47 -3.76
C PHE A 42 6.14 4.48 -4.89
N VAL A 43 6.75 3.32 -4.63
CA VAL A 43 7.09 2.36 -5.67
C VAL A 43 5.88 1.53 -6.08
N LEU A 44 5.20 0.92 -5.10
CA LEU A 44 4.05 0.05 -5.39
C LEU A 44 2.86 0.81 -6.01
N PRO A 45 2.46 2.01 -5.54
CA PRO A 45 1.35 2.72 -6.16
C PRO A 45 1.61 3.03 -7.63
N ILE A 46 2.85 3.42 -7.99
CA ILE A 46 3.24 3.65 -9.40
C ILE A 46 3.19 2.35 -10.19
N LEU A 47 3.75 1.25 -9.66
CA LEU A 47 3.75 -0.05 -10.31
C LEU A 47 2.32 -0.54 -10.61
N TYR A 48 1.44 -0.49 -9.62
CA TYR A 48 0.05 -0.94 -9.74
C TYR A 48 -0.77 -0.02 -10.63
N ALA A 49 -0.61 1.31 -10.50
CA ALA A 49 -1.29 2.26 -11.38
C ALA A 49 -0.82 2.14 -12.83
N GLY A 50 0.47 1.93 -13.07
CA GLY A 50 1.03 1.69 -14.40
C GLY A 50 0.51 0.40 -15.02
N GLY A 51 0.46 -0.69 -14.25
CA GLY A 51 -0.12 -1.96 -14.70
C GLY A 51 -1.61 -1.85 -15.03
N ALA A 52 -2.39 -1.16 -14.19
CA ALA A 52 -3.80 -0.89 -14.44
C ALA A 52 -4.01 -0.02 -15.68
N PHE A 53 -3.25 1.07 -15.81
CA PHE A 53 -3.29 1.96 -16.97
C PHE A 53 -2.99 1.19 -18.25
N TRP A 54 -1.93 0.37 -18.28
CA TRP A 54 -1.60 -0.45 -19.44
C TRP A 54 -2.76 -1.39 -19.78
N SER A 55 -3.29 -2.11 -18.78
CA SER A 55 -4.40 -3.05 -18.97
C SER A 55 -5.61 -2.40 -19.64
N VAL A 56 -6.02 -1.23 -19.12
CA VAL A 56 -7.15 -0.48 -19.65
C VAL A 56 -6.83 0.12 -21.02
N LYS A 57 -5.68 0.77 -21.18
CA LYS A 57 -5.28 1.41 -22.44
C LYS A 57 -5.14 0.41 -23.59
N SER A 58 -4.56 -0.76 -23.33
CA SER A 58 -4.42 -1.81 -24.34
C SER A 58 -5.78 -2.36 -24.79
N PHE A 59 -6.74 -2.46 -23.86
CA PHE A 59 -8.10 -2.85 -24.20
C PHE A 59 -8.82 -1.74 -24.97
N TRP A 60 -8.71 -0.49 -24.51
CA TRP A 60 -9.33 0.67 -25.14
C TRP A 60 -8.87 0.90 -26.58
N ASN A 61 -7.56 0.80 -26.85
CA ASN A 61 -7.02 0.95 -28.20
C ASN A 61 -7.52 -0.11 -29.21
N LYS A 62 -8.06 -1.24 -28.74
CA LYS A 62 -8.44 -2.39 -29.59
C LYS A 62 -9.95 -2.56 -29.73
N ASN A 63 -10.73 -1.85 -28.95
CA ASN A 63 -12.19 -1.97 -28.95
C ASN A 63 -12.79 -0.63 -29.33
N ARG A 64 -13.70 -0.63 -30.31
CA ARG A 64 -14.40 0.59 -30.75
C ARG A 64 -15.29 1.18 -29.65
N VAL A 65 -15.87 0.31 -28.82
CA VAL A 65 -16.75 0.69 -27.72
C VAL A 65 -16.24 0.07 -26.44
N VAL A 66 -16.06 0.90 -25.41
CA VAL A 66 -15.63 0.47 -24.08
C VAL A 66 -16.62 1.00 -23.06
N SER A 67 -17.26 0.09 -22.33
CA SER A 67 -18.15 0.48 -21.23
C SER A 67 -17.34 0.86 -19.98
N PHE A 68 -17.99 1.57 -19.05
CA PHE A 68 -17.41 1.82 -17.72
C PHE A 68 -17.00 0.51 -17.04
N LYS A 69 -17.86 -0.51 -17.11
CA LYS A 69 -17.60 -1.82 -16.49
C LYS A 69 -16.36 -2.49 -17.08
N ASP A 70 -16.14 -2.38 -18.38
CA ASP A 70 -14.96 -2.95 -19.04
C ASP A 70 -13.69 -2.27 -18.56
N ALA A 71 -13.65 -0.94 -18.59
CA ALA A 71 -12.50 -0.16 -18.15
C ALA A 71 -12.24 -0.34 -16.64
N PHE A 72 -13.29 -0.34 -15.82
CA PHE A 72 -13.19 -0.61 -14.38
C PHE A 72 -12.59 -1.99 -14.12
N SER A 73 -13.16 -3.04 -14.73
CA SER A 73 -12.71 -4.42 -14.49
C SER A 73 -11.28 -4.65 -15.01
N ARG A 74 -10.92 -4.00 -16.12
CA ARG A 74 -9.56 -4.03 -16.68
C ARG A 74 -8.54 -3.36 -15.77
N ALA A 75 -8.91 -2.35 -15.00
CA ALA A 75 -8.05 -1.76 -13.97
C ALA A 75 -8.03 -2.60 -12.69
N PHE A 76 -9.20 -2.98 -12.18
CA PHE A 76 -9.36 -3.60 -10.87
C PHE A 76 -8.77 -5.00 -10.80
N ILE A 77 -9.10 -5.88 -11.75
CA ILE A 77 -8.75 -7.30 -11.68
C ILE A 77 -7.23 -7.53 -11.61
N PRO A 78 -6.39 -6.91 -12.46
CA PRO A 78 -4.93 -7.06 -12.35
C PRO A 78 -4.40 -6.60 -11.00
N MET A 79 -4.86 -5.44 -10.51
CA MET A 79 -4.41 -4.91 -9.22
C MET A 79 -4.84 -5.81 -8.06
N PHE A 80 -6.09 -6.28 -8.07
CA PHE A 80 -6.61 -7.20 -7.06
C PHE A 80 -5.82 -8.50 -7.01
N ILE A 81 -5.63 -9.17 -8.15
CA ILE A 81 -4.88 -10.43 -8.24
C ILE A 81 -3.41 -10.23 -7.84
N GLY A 82 -2.77 -9.18 -8.37
CA GLY A 82 -1.39 -8.87 -8.03
C GLY A 82 -1.23 -8.59 -6.54
N GLY A 83 -2.11 -7.74 -5.99
CA GLY A 83 -2.08 -7.30 -4.61
C GLY A 83 -2.33 -8.44 -3.64
N ILE A 84 -3.42 -9.20 -3.82
CA ILE A 84 -3.77 -10.30 -2.92
C ILE A 84 -2.68 -11.37 -2.88
N LEU A 85 -2.18 -11.81 -4.04
CA LEU A 85 -1.13 -12.83 -4.10
C LEU A 85 0.17 -12.35 -3.44
N SER A 86 0.55 -11.08 -3.68
CA SER A 86 1.77 -10.50 -3.09
C SER A 86 1.65 -10.43 -1.57
N ILE A 87 0.53 -9.89 -1.10
CA ILE A 87 0.23 -9.69 0.31
C ILE A 87 0.30 -11.03 1.03
N PHE A 88 -0.47 -12.04 0.60
CA PHE A 88 -0.45 -13.36 1.25
C PHE A 88 0.94 -14.03 1.20
N SER A 89 1.69 -13.85 0.11
CA SER A 89 3.04 -14.41 -0.02
C SER A 89 4.02 -13.75 0.96
N ILE A 90 4.01 -12.42 1.05
CA ILE A 90 4.86 -11.66 1.98
C ILE A 90 4.50 -11.99 3.43
N TYR A 91 3.20 -12.06 3.76
CA TYR A 91 2.74 -12.47 5.08
C TYR A 91 3.24 -13.85 5.45
N SER A 92 3.08 -14.82 4.55
CA SER A 92 3.50 -16.19 4.79
C SER A 92 5.02 -16.30 4.93
N PHE A 93 5.77 -15.57 4.10
CA PHE A 93 7.22 -15.51 4.18
C PHE A 93 7.70 -14.97 5.54
N LEU A 94 7.18 -13.82 5.97
CA LEU A 94 7.60 -13.18 7.22
C LEU A 94 7.10 -13.91 8.49
N ASN A 95 5.99 -14.67 8.41
CA ASN A 95 5.46 -15.41 9.55
C ASN A 95 5.99 -16.84 9.67
N PHE A 96 6.34 -17.50 8.57
CA PHE A 96 6.67 -18.93 8.56
C PHE A 96 8.05 -19.26 7.99
N VAL A 97 8.65 -18.40 7.16
CA VAL A 97 9.94 -18.67 6.52
C VAL A 97 11.07 -17.91 7.23
N ASP A 98 10.95 -16.59 7.34
CA ASP A 98 11.93 -15.74 8.03
C ASP A 98 11.28 -14.92 9.14
N THR A 99 11.17 -15.55 10.31
CA THR A 99 10.63 -14.90 11.51
C THR A 99 11.58 -13.85 12.11
N ASP A 100 12.86 -13.87 11.77
CA ASP A 100 13.83 -12.91 12.29
C ASP A 100 13.73 -11.56 11.56
N ALA A 101 13.47 -11.58 10.25
CA ALA A 101 13.10 -10.38 9.50
C ALA A 101 11.82 -9.74 10.05
N LYS A 102 10.83 -10.55 10.43
CA LYS A 102 9.63 -10.06 11.14
C LYS A 102 9.97 -9.42 12.48
N LYS A 103 10.82 -10.05 13.30
CA LYS A 103 11.26 -9.47 14.58
C LYS A 103 11.99 -8.14 14.37
N LEU A 104 12.85 -8.05 13.35
CA LEU A 104 13.55 -6.82 13.00
C LEU A 104 12.58 -5.69 12.61
N LEU A 105 11.60 -5.98 11.76
CA LEU A 105 10.56 -5.01 11.38
C LEU A 105 9.77 -4.52 12.60
N ASN A 106 9.33 -5.44 13.46
CA ASN A 106 8.63 -5.11 14.71
C ASN A 106 9.47 -4.24 15.63
N TYR A 107 10.74 -4.60 15.84
CA TYR A 107 11.68 -3.83 16.64
C TYR A 107 11.85 -2.41 16.10
N GLN A 108 12.13 -2.26 14.80
CA GLN A 108 12.37 -0.96 14.17
C GLN A 108 11.14 -0.05 14.22
N TYR A 109 9.94 -0.59 14.06
CA TYR A 109 8.71 0.19 14.19
C TYR A 109 8.50 0.73 15.59
N ILE A 110 8.71 -0.10 16.61
CA ILE A 110 8.55 0.32 18.00
C ILE A 110 9.59 1.36 18.36
N GLN A 111 10.83 1.16 17.92
CA GLN A 111 11.89 2.15 18.11
C GLN A 111 11.56 3.46 17.41
N ARG A 112 11.06 3.41 16.17
CA ARG A 112 10.63 4.61 15.44
C ARG A 112 9.51 5.36 16.16
N GLN A 113 8.48 4.65 16.63
CA GLN A 113 7.38 5.27 17.39
C GLN A 113 7.87 5.94 18.67
N LYS A 114 8.82 5.31 19.37
CA LYS A 114 9.43 5.91 20.56
C LYS A 114 10.20 7.17 20.19
N THR A 115 11.04 7.12 19.17
CA THR A 115 11.79 8.29 18.69
C THR A 115 10.86 9.41 18.22
N GLU A 116 9.76 9.10 17.55
CA GLU A 116 8.74 10.07 17.14
C GLU A 116 8.07 10.71 18.37
N LEU A 117 7.68 9.92 19.38
CA LEU A 117 7.12 10.43 20.63
C LEU A 117 8.09 11.36 21.35
N ASP A 118 9.36 10.95 21.48
CA ASP A 118 10.40 11.76 22.13
C ASP A 118 10.61 13.06 21.37
N THR A 119 10.64 13.01 20.03
CA THR A 119 10.82 14.19 19.18
C THR A 119 9.64 15.15 19.27
N GLU A 120 8.41 14.64 19.22
CA GLU A 120 7.18 15.42 19.37
C GLU A 120 7.14 16.10 20.74
N TYR A 121 7.42 15.36 21.81
CA TYR A 121 7.50 15.87 23.17
C TYR A 121 8.53 17.01 23.30
N GLN A 122 9.78 16.78 22.87
CA GLN A 122 10.84 17.77 22.96
C GLN A 122 10.55 19.02 22.12
N SER A 123 9.93 18.85 20.96
CA SER A 123 9.56 19.97 20.08
C SER A 123 8.42 20.78 20.67
N ALA A 124 7.38 20.11 21.17
CA ALA A 124 6.21 20.74 21.79
C ALA A 124 6.59 21.48 23.08
N ARG A 125 7.47 20.88 23.91
CA ARG A 125 7.92 21.50 25.16
C ARG A 125 8.72 22.79 24.95
N LYS A 126 9.45 22.92 23.83
CA LYS A 126 10.21 24.15 23.49
C LYS A 126 9.34 25.34 23.14
N ILE A 127 8.12 25.11 22.65
CA ILE A 127 7.23 26.17 22.13
C ILE A 127 6.11 26.53 23.10
N MET A 128 5.82 25.69 24.09
CA MET A 128 4.81 25.95 25.11
C MET A 128 5.27 27.02 26.10
N LYS A 129 4.35 27.93 26.45
CA LYS A 129 4.62 29.07 27.35
C LYS A 129 3.88 28.97 28.67
N HIS A 130 2.77 28.23 28.73
CA HIS A 130 1.94 28.12 29.92
C HIS A 130 2.28 26.86 30.70
N GLN A 131 2.54 27.01 32.00
CA GLN A 131 2.91 25.91 32.88
C GLN A 131 1.88 24.76 32.86
N LYS A 132 0.59 25.09 32.83
CA LYS A 132 -0.50 24.10 32.76
C LYS A 132 -0.40 23.19 31.53
N ASP A 133 -0.05 23.74 30.37
CA ASP A 133 0.06 22.97 29.13
C ASP A 133 1.34 22.11 29.14
N ILE A 134 2.41 22.62 29.75
CA ILE A 134 3.66 21.88 29.97
C ILE A 134 3.40 20.69 30.90
N ASP A 135 2.66 20.89 31.99
CA ASP A 135 2.33 19.83 32.95
C ASP A 135 1.45 18.75 32.29
N GLU A 136 0.50 19.15 31.44
CA GLU A 136 -0.34 18.21 30.69
C GLU A 136 0.49 17.42 29.65
N LEU A 137 1.39 18.09 28.94
CA LEU A 137 2.31 17.45 28.00
C LEU A 137 3.22 16.44 28.70
N ASP A 138 3.84 16.85 29.82
CA ASP A 138 4.70 15.99 30.64
C ASP A 138 3.92 14.77 31.13
N LYS A 139 2.70 14.96 31.63
CA LYS A 139 1.82 13.86 32.05
C LYS A 139 1.52 12.90 30.90
N LYS A 140 1.08 13.40 29.74
CA LYS A 140 0.77 12.55 28.56
C LYS A 140 1.98 11.77 28.07
N TYR A 141 3.17 12.38 28.09
CA TYR A 141 4.41 11.72 27.72
C TYR A 141 4.76 10.60 28.70
N GLN A 142 4.68 10.85 30.02
CA GLN A 142 4.92 9.85 31.05
C GLN A 142 3.90 8.70 31.01
N GLU A 143 2.63 8.97 30.68
CA GLU A 143 1.61 7.93 30.50
C GLU A 143 1.88 7.02 29.28
N ARG A 144 2.54 7.55 28.24
CA ARG A 144 2.84 6.81 27.00
C ARG A 144 4.14 6.01 27.07
N LEU A 145 5.13 6.45 27.85
CA LEU A 145 6.43 5.78 28.00
C LEU A 145 6.34 4.29 28.38
N PRO A 146 5.49 3.87 29.35
CA PRO A 146 5.33 2.46 29.72
C PRO A 146 4.89 1.56 28.56
N SER A 147 4.24 2.10 27.54
CA SER A 147 3.80 1.34 26.36
C SER A 147 4.97 0.87 25.47
N PHE A 148 6.19 1.34 25.74
CA PHE A 148 7.45 0.94 25.10
C PHE A 148 8.34 0.11 26.06
N SER A 149 7.82 -0.34 27.20
CA SER A 149 8.53 -1.31 28.05
C SER A 149 8.68 -2.67 27.35
N PRO A 150 9.75 -3.43 27.61
CA PRO A 150 9.92 -4.77 27.05
C PRO A 150 8.70 -5.68 27.27
N GLU A 151 8.03 -5.55 28.41
CA GLU A 151 6.83 -6.29 28.79
C GLU A 151 5.63 -5.90 27.92
N ALA A 152 5.41 -4.60 27.70
CA ALA A 152 4.32 -4.10 26.85
C ALA A 152 4.56 -4.37 25.34
N ILE A 153 5.83 -4.52 24.94
CA ILE A 153 6.25 -4.76 23.56
C ILE A 153 6.12 -6.24 23.17
N LYS A 154 6.25 -7.18 24.10
CA LYS A 154 6.19 -8.64 23.81
C LYS A 154 4.96 -9.10 23.03
N GLY A 155 3.84 -8.36 23.10
CA GLY A 155 2.61 -8.64 22.34
C GLY A 155 2.37 -7.73 21.12
N LYS A 156 3.23 -6.74 20.86
CA LYS A 156 3.09 -5.81 19.73
C LYS A 156 3.69 -6.42 18.48
N ASP A 157 2.84 -7.08 17.71
CA ASP A 157 3.19 -7.63 16.40
C ASP A 157 2.41 -6.89 15.30
N MET A 158 3.14 -6.22 14.41
CA MET A 158 2.55 -5.49 13.28
C MET A 158 2.08 -6.43 12.16
N LEU A 159 2.57 -7.68 12.16
CA LEU A 159 2.27 -8.68 11.13
C LEU A 159 1.26 -9.72 11.64
N THR A 160 0.32 -9.30 12.49
CA THR A 160 -0.86 -10.12 12.83
C THR A 160 -1.89 -10.09 11.71
N ALA A 161 -2.73 -11.13 11.64
CA ALA A 161 -3.81 -11.20 10.66
C ALA A 161 -4.75 -9.98 10.70
N SER A 162 -4.97 -9.38 11.88
CA SER A 162 -5.81 -8.20 12.04
C SER A 162 -5.19 -6.95 11.42
N HIS A 163 -3.94 -6.62 11.77
CA HIS A 163 -3.25 -5.45 11.21
C HIS A 163 -3.09 -5.60 9.70
N PHE A 164 -2.75 -6.81 9.27
CA PHE A 164 -2.60 -7.17 7.89
C PHE A 164 -3.91 -7.03 7.09
N SER A 165 -5.04 -7.46 7.65
CA SER A 165 -6.37 -7.27 7.03
C SER A 165 -6.73 -5.80 6.91
N GLY A 166 -6.43 -4.98 7.92
CA GLY A 166 -6.64 -3.54 7.87
C GLY A 166 -5.79 -2.87 6.78
N TYR A 167 -4.52 -3.27 6.67
CA TYR A 167 -3.62 -2.79 5.61
C TYR A 167 -4.10 -3.19 4.22
N PHE A 168 -4.52 -4.45 4.04
CA PHE A 168 -5.08 -4.92 2.78
C PHE A 168 -6.37 -4.19 2.40
N ALA A 169 -7.24 -3.90 3.37
CA ALA A 169 -8.45 -3.12 3.14
C ALA A 169 -8.13 -1.71 2.61
N ALA A 170 -7.11 -1.04 3.15
CA ALA A 170 -6.65 0.26 2.64
C ALA A 170 -6.16 0.18 1.18
N ILE A 171 -5.43 -0.89 0.84
CA ILE A 171 -4.99 -1.15 -0.53
C ILE A 171 -6.18 -1.40 -1.47
N LEU A 172 -7.18 -2.16 -1.03
CA LEU A 172 -8.39 -2.40 -1.81
C LEU A 172 -9.17 -1.12 -2.10
N ILE A 173 -9.28 -0.22 -1.11
CA ILE A 173 -9.89 1.10 -1.31
C ILE A 173 -9.13 1.86 -2.40
N PHE A 174 -7.79 1.88 -2.33
CA PHE A 174 -6.98 2.50 -3.38
C PHE A 174 -7.25 1.89 -4.77
N TYR A 175 -7.31 0.55 -4.89
CA TYR A 175 -7.62 -0.11 -6.15
C TYR A 175 -9.01 0.22 -6.67
N VAL A 176 -10.02 0.30 -5.81
CA VAL A 176 -11.38 0.67 -6.19
C VAL A 176 -11.40 2.11 -6.71
N VAL A 177 -10.86 3.07 -5.96
CA VAL A 177 -10.82 4.49 -6.35
C VAL A 177 -10.14 4.66 -7.70
N LEU A 178 -8.97 4.05 -7.88
CA LEU A 178 -8.22 4.13 -9.13
C LEU A 178 -8.97 3.46 -10.30
N SER A 179 -9.66 2.35 -10.04
CA SER A 179 -10.46 1.66 -11.06
C SER A 179 -11.71 2.45 -11.45
N VAL A 180 -12.35 3.15 -10.52
CA VAL A 180 -13.44 4.10 -10.81
C VAL A 180 -12.93 5.23 -11.69
N PHE A 181 -11.76 5.79 -11.36
CA PHE A 181 -11.11 6.80 -12.19
C PHE A 181 -10.89 6.29 -13.62
N PHE A 182 -10.24 5.12 -13.80
CA PHE A 182 -10.05 4.57 -15.13
C PHE A 182 -11.38 4.26 -15.86
N GLY A 183 -12.37 3.72 -15.15
CA GLY A 183 -13.71 3.49 -15.68
C GLY A 183 -14.35 4.76 -16.23
N ALA A 184 -14.22 5.88 -15.52
CA ALA A 184 -14.82 7.16 -15.90
C ALA A 184 -14.11 7.83 -17.08
N PHE A 185 -12.77 7.68 -17.17
CA PHE A 185 -11.95 8.32 -18.19
C PHE A 185 -11.84 7.53 -19.50
N PHE A 186 -11.83 6.19 -19.43
CA PHE A 186 -11.64 5.32 -20.60
C PHE A 186 -12.94 4.77 -21.19
N ARG A 187 -14.11 5.12 -20.63
CA ARG A 187 -15.39 4.80 -21.27
C ARG A 187 -15.58 5.63 -22.54
N THR A 188 -16.15 5.02 -23.58
CA THR A 188 -16.55 5.74 -24.78
C THR A 188 -17.74 6.65 -24.44
N ARG A 189 -17.58 7.97 -24.57
CA ARG A 189 -18.66 8.95 -24.40
C ARG A 189 -19.35 9.16 -25.74
N THR A 190 -20.41 8.38 -26.03
CA THR A 190 -21.31 8.50 -27.20
C THR A 190 -20.63 8.47 -28.59
N ILE A 191 -20.98 7.47 -29.39
CA ILE A 191 -20.59 7.37 -30.80
C ILE A 191 -21.36 8.46 -31.57
N TYR A 192 -20.67 9.38 -32.26
CA TYR A 192 -21.31 10.11 -33.35
C TYR A 192 -21.57 9.06 -34.44
N GLN A 193 -22.82 8.61 -34.59
CA GLN A 193 -23.20 7.87 -35.78
C GLN A 193 -23.25 8.91 -36.91
N GLU A 194 -22.28 8.92 -37.81
CA GLU A 194 -22.56 9.46 -39.14
C GLU A 194 -23.72 8.63 -39.67
N THR A 195 -24.89 9.25 -39.77
CA THR A 195 -25.98 8.73 -40.59
C THR A 195 -25.41 8.69 -42.00
N GLU A 196 -25.01 7.50 -42.47
CA GLU A 196 -24.92 7.26 -43.92
C GLU A 196 -26.33 7.53 -44.46
N ASN A 197 -26.51 8.71 -45.05
CA ASN A 197 -27.68 8.99 -45.88
C ASN A 197 -27.63 7.96 -47.01
N GLN A 198 -28.45 6.92 -46.89
CA GLN A 198 -28.78 6.06 -48.02
C GLN A 198 -29.61 6.91 -48.98
N GLU A 199 -29.12 7.02 -50.21
CA GLU A 199 -29.72 7.73 -51.35
C GLU A 199 -31.20 7.42 -51.57
#